data_AF-A0A7G2C4R4-F1
#
_entry.id   AF-A0A7G2C4R4-F1
#
_cell.length_a   1.000
_cell.length_b   1.000
_cell.length_c   1.000
_cell.angle_alpha   90.00
_cell.angle_beta   90.00
_cell.angle_gamma   90.00
#
_symmetry.space_group_name_H-M   'P 1'
#
loop_
_entity.id
_entity.type
_entity.pdbx_description
1 polymer ?
#
loop_
_entity_poly.entity_id
_entity_poly.type
_entity_poly.pdbx_seq_one_letter_code
_entity_poly.pdbx_strand_id
1 'polypeptide(L)' 'MSLSGRTVKVLNSFVNDVFERVATEAASIVRANKKRTLDARAVQTAIRVVLPAELCRHGIAEASKALNAATR' A
#
# COMPACT_ATOMS: atom_id res chain seq x y z
N MET A 1 11.58 -2.22 23.74
CA MET A 1 11.71 -3.47 22.96
C MET A 1 12.77 -3.23 21.89
N SER A 2 13.85 -4.03 21.84
CA SER A 2 14.83 -3.99 20.76
C SER A 2 14.63 -5.21 19.86
N LEU A 3 14.64 -5.00 18.54
CA LEU A 3 14.55 -6.07 17.56
C LEU A 3 15.97 -6.52 17.19
N SER A 4 16.16 -7.82 16.99
CA SER A 4 17.46 -8.34 16.51
C SER A 4 17.69 -7.91 15.05
N GLY A 5 18.96 -7.79 14.64
CA GLY A 5 19.29 -7.45 13.24
C GLY A 5 18.74 -8.46 12.22
N ARG A 6 18.53 -9.73 12.62
CA ARG A 6 17.85 -10.73 11.78
C ARG A 6 16.37 -10.44 11.64
N THR A 7 15.70 -10.08 12.74
CA THR A 7 14.27 -9.73 12.75
C THR A 7 13.98 -8.53 11.86
N VAL A 8 14.83 -7.49 11.92
CA VAL A 8 14.70 -6.30 11.05
C VAL A 8 14.79 -6.67 9.57
N LYS A 9 15.70 -7.57 9.18
CA LYS A 9 15.82 -8.03 7.78
C LYS A 9 14.55 -8.73 7.31
N VAL A 10 13.97 -9.61 8.12
CA VAL A 10 12.71 -10.30 7.79
C VAL A 10 11.56 -9.30 7.62
N LEU A 11 11.45 -8.32 8.52
CA LEU A 11 10.43 -7.26 8.42
C LEU A 11 10.61 -6.41 7.17
N ASN A 12 11.85 -6.06 6.81
CA ASN A 12 12.13 -5.29 5.60
C ASN A 12 11.72 -6.05 4.33
N SER A 13 12.05 -7.35 4.26
CA SER A 13 11.61 -8.21 3.15
C SER A 13 10.08 -8.32 3.08
N PHE A 14 9.41 -8.45 4.22
CA PHE A 14 7.95 -8.49 4.27
C PHE A 14 7.31 -7.19 3.74
N VAL A 15 7.84 -6.03 4.15
CA VAL A 15 7.34 -4.73 3.67
C VAL A 15 7.58 -4.58 2.16
N ASN A 16 8.74 -4.98 1.65
CA ASN A 16 9.03 -4.92 0.22
C ASN A 16 8.11 -5.81 -0.61
N ASP A 17 7.84 -7.05 -0.17
CA ASP A 17 6.91 -7.95 -0.86
C ASP A 17 5.50 -7.34 -0.95
N VAL A 18 4.98 -6.80 0.17
CA VAL A 18 3.66 -6.15 0.18
C VAL A 18 3.64 -4.90 -0.70
N PHE A 19 4.71 -4.10 -0.65
CA PHE A 19 4.84 -2.89 -1.47
C PHE A 19 4.81 -3.22 -2.97
N GLU A 20 5.60 -4.19 -3.42
CA GLU A 20 5.64 -4.60 -4.83
C GLU A 20 4.28 -5.11 -5.33
N ARG A 21 3.58 -5.89 -4.49
CA ARG A 21 2.23 -6.37 -4.80
C ARG A 21 1.24 -5.22 -4.95
N VAL A 22 1.24 -4.25 -4.03
CA VAL A 22 0.35 -3.07 -4.10
C VAL A 22 0.69 -2.19 -5.31
N ALA A 23 1.97 -1.94 -5.58
CA ALA A 23 2.41 -1.12 -6.70
C ALA A 23 2.00 -1.75 -8.06
N THR A 24 2.17 -3.06 -8.18
CA THR A 24 1.79 -3.82 -9.39
C THR A 24 0.28 -3.76 -9.63
N GLU A 25 -0.53 -4.01 -8.59
CA GLU A 25 -1.98 -3.92 -8.70
C GLU A 25 -2.45 -2.48 -8.99
N ALA A 26 -1.86 -1.47 -8.35
CA ALA A 26 -2.18 -0.07 -8.61
C ALA A 26 -1.90 0.30 -10.08
N ALA A 27 -0.76 -0.13 -10.62
CA ALA A 27 -0.43 0.07 -12.03
C ALA A 27 -1.42 -0.65 -12.97
N SER A 28 -1.84 -1.87 -12.62
CA SER A 28 -2.88 -2.62 -13.35
C SER A 28 -4.20 -1.86 -13.39
N ILE A 29 -4.66 -1.35 -12.23
CA ILE A 29 -5.89 -0.56 -12.09
C ILE A 29 -5.83 0.73 -12.93
N VAL A 30 -4.69 1.44 -12.93
CA VAL A 30 -4.51 2.65 -13.74
C VAL A 30 -4.63 2.35 -15.23
N ARG A 31 -3.98 1.27 -15.69
CA ARG A 31 -4.04 0.81 -17.09
C ARG A 31 -5.45 0.38 -17.48
N ALA A 32 -6.15 -0.37 -16.62
CA ALA A 32 -7.53 -0.78 -16.84
C ALA A 32 -8.47 0.43 -17.00
N ASN A 33 -8.22 1.51 -16.26
CA ASN A 33 -8.97 2.76 -16.35
C ASN A 33 -8.47 3.70 -17.46
N LYS A 34 -7.57 3.26 -18.35
CA LYS A 34 -6.96 4.05 -19.45
C LYS A 34 -6.32 5.37 -18.98
N LYS A 35 -5.87 5.42 -17.73
CA LYS A 35 -5.13 6.55 -17.18
C LYS A 35 -3.63 6.36 -17.40
N ARG A 36 -2.89 7.47 -17.45
CA ARG A 36 -1.41 7.46 -17.55
C ARG A 36 -0.71 7.82 -16.24
N THR A 37 -1.47 8.33 -15.28
CA THR A 37 -0.96 8.78 -13.98
C THR A 37 -1.51 7.90 -12.88
N LEU A 38 -0.65 7.47 -11.97
CA LEU A 38 -1.03 6.74 -10.77
C LEU A 38 -1.57 7.72 -9.73
N ASP A 39 -2.85 7.57 -9.39
CA ASP A 39 -3.54 8.41 -8.41
C ASP A 39 -3.70 7.72 -7.06
N ALA A 40 -3.94 8.50 -6.00
CA ALA A 40 -4.13 7.96 -4.66
C ALA A 40 -5.31 6.96 -4.58
N ARG A 41 -6.33 7.15 -5.42
CA ARG A 41 -7.49 6.26 -5.51
C ARG A 41 -7.12 4.88 -6.07
N ALA A 42 -6.24 4.82 -7.07
CA ALA A 42 -5.73 3.57 -7.60
C ALA A 42 -4.94 2.79 -6.53
N VAL A 43 -4.12 3.49 -5.73
CA VAL A 43 -3.41 2.87 -4.60
C VAL A 43 -4.39 2.35 -3.53
N GLN A 44 -5.38 3.16 -3.14
CA GLN A 44 -6.41 2.73 -2.19
C GLN A 44 -7.23 1.53 -2.69
N THR A 45 -7.46 1.45 -4.00
CA THR A 45 -8.14 0.31 -4.63
C THR A 45 -7.24 -0.93 -4.65
N ALA A 46 -5.95 -0.77 -4.96
CA ALA A 46 -4.97 -1.85 -4.89
C ALA A 46 -4.85 -2.44 -3.48
N ILE A 47 -4.89 -1.59 -2.44
CA ILE A 47 -4.91 -2.04 -1.03
C ILE A 47 -6.12 -2.96 -0.75
N ARG A 48 -7.29 -2.67 -1.33
CA ARG A 48 -8.49 -3.53 -1.21
C ARG A 48 -8.34 -4.88 -1.89
N VAL A 49 -7.53 -4.94 -2.95
CA VAL A 49 -7.27 -6.16 -3.72
C VAL A 49 -6.22 -7.03 -3.02
N VAL A 50 -5.14 -6.41 -2.52
CA VAL A 50 -3.99 -7.13 -1.97
C VAL A 50 -4.21 -7.58 -0.53
N LEU A 51 -4.93 -6.80 0.29
CA LEU A 51 -5.10 -7.09 1.71
C LEU A 51 -6.44 -7.78 2.03
N PRO A 52 -6.48 -8.66 3.04
CA PRO A 52 -7.72 -9.18 3.61
C PRO A 52 -8.64 -8.06 4.13
N ALA A 53 -9.95 -8.33 4.18
CA ALA A 53 -10.98 -7.34 4.51
C ALA A 53 -10.75 -6.60 5.85
N GLU A 54 -10.32 -7.31 6.89
CA GLU A 54 -10.03 -6.69 8.20
C GLU A 54 -8.88 -5.69 8.12
N LEU A 55 -7.77 -6.06 7.47
CA LEU A 55 -6.58 -5.21 7.34
C LEU A 55 -6.81 -4.04 6.38
N CYS A 56 -7.60 -4.25 5.34
CA CYS A 56 -7.93 -3.22 4.37
C CYS A 56 -8.59 -2.00 5.03
N ARG A 57 -9.48 -2.19 6.01
CA ARG A 57 -10.18 -1.09 6.68
C ARG A 57 -9.19 -0.17 7.40
N HIS A 58 -8.24 -0.75 8.11
CA HIS A 58 -7.18 0.00 8.78
C HIS A 58 -6.22 0.66 7.78
N GLY A 59 -5.79 -0.07 6.75
CA GLY A 59 -4.89 0.46 5.72
C GLY A 59 -5.46 1.69 4.99
N ILE A 60 -6.74 1.68 4.65
CA ILE A 60 -7.39 2.83 4.00
C ILE A 60 -7.53 4.03 4.95
N ALA A 61 -7.84 3.78 6.22
CA ALA A 61 -7.94 4.83 7.23
C ALA A 61 -6.60 5.55 7.40
N GLU A 62 -5.50 4.81 7.52
CA GLU A 62 -4.15 5.37 7.61
C GLU A 62 -3.73 6.07 6.32
N ALA A 63 -4.03 5.50 5.15
CA ALA A 63 -3.73 6.16 3.86
C ALA A 63 -4.44 7.53 3.73
N SER A 64 -5.69 7.62 4.18
CA SER A 64 -6.46 8.87 4.14
C SER A 64 -5.90 9.92 5.10
N LYS A 65 -5.48 9.51 6.31
CA LYS A 65 -4.78 10.38 7.26
C LYS A 65 -3.47 10.91 6.68
N ALA A 66 -2.66 10.03 6.07
CA ALA A 66 -1.39 10.41 5.45
C ALA A 66 -1.59 11.40 4.30
N LEU A 67 -2.61 11.21 3.46
CA LEU A 67 -2.92 12.13 2.36
C LEU A 67 -3.31 13.52 2.86
N ASN A 68 -4.14 13.58 3.91
CA ASN A 68 -4.53 14.83 4.55
C ASN A 68 -3.32 15.56 5.17
N ALA A 69 -2.37 14.81 5.75
CA ALA A 69 -1.15 15.38 6.30
C ALA A 69 -0.18 15.86 5.21
N ALA A 70 -0.09 15.16 4.08
CA ALA A 70 0.82 15.51 2.97
C ALA A 70 0.34 16.72 2.14
N THR A 71 -0.97 17.02 2.20
CA THR A 71 -1.59 18.13 1.45
C THR A 71 -1.70 19.41 2.28
N ARG A 72 -1.36 19.35 3.57
CA ARG A 72 -1.30 20.50 4.49
C ARG A 72 0.14 20.90 4.73
#